data_AF-A0A2G6L7E7-F1
#
_entry.id   AF-A0A2G6L7E7-F1
#
_cell.length_a   1.000
_cell.length_b   1.000
_cell.length_c   1.000
_cell.angle_alpha   90.00
_cell.angle_beta   90.00
_cell.angle_gamma   90.00
#
_symmetry.space_group_name_H-M   'P 1'
#
loop_
_entity.id
_entity.type
_entity.pdbx_description
1 polymer ?
#
loop_
_entity_poly.entity_id
_entity_poly.type
_entity_poly.pdbx_seq_one_letter_code
_entity_poly.pdbx_strand_id
1 'polypeptide(L)'
;MRHYEILLLVHPDQSEQVNSMVERYTSLIQSGGGAVHRLEDWGRRHMAYPINKIHKAHYILMNIECDNEILDELSHNFRFNDAIMRELVIRRKEAITEPSPMKSSENKERYAKQSDSSEEAEVDTVEASATVEDEAEVEVKGSDAESGEEQ
;
A
#
# COMPACT_ATOMS: atom_id res chain seq x y z
N MET A 1 27.52 17.60 3.62
CA MET A 1 26.08 17.27 3.58
C MET A 1 25.62 16.69 4.92
N ARG A 2 24.35 16.87 5.25
CA ARG A 2 23.74 16.37 6.49
C ARG A 2 22.59 15.44 6.13
N HIS A 3 22.29 14.50 7.02
CA HIS A 3 21.16 13.60 6.85
C HIS A 3 19.90 14.21 7.44
N TYR A 4 18.81 14.12 6.69
CA TYR A 4 17.48 14.55 7.09
C TYR A 4 16.47 13.44 6.82
N GLU A 5 15.47 13.37 7.68
CA GLU A 5 14.27 12.57 7.49
C GLU A 5 13.10 13.52 7.35
N ILE A 6 12.37 13.39 6.26
CA ILE A 6 11.26 14.24 5.90
C ILE A 6 10.01 13.37 5.84
N LEU A 7 9.00 13.75 6.62
CA LEU A 7 7.69 13.12 6.61
C LEU A 7 6.68 14.14 6.08
N LEU A 8 5.94 13.75 5.04
CA LEU A 8 4.95 14.58 4.35
C LEU A 8 3.56 13.98 4.52
N LEU A 9 2.59 14.83 4.86
CA LEU A 9 1.16 14.54 4.82
C LEU A 9 0.55 15.26 3.63
N VAL A 10 0.10 14.50 2.65
CA VAL A 10 -0.55 15.02 1.43
C VAL A 10 -2.06 14.84 1.54
N HIS A 11 -2.80 15.79 0.98
CA HIS A 11 -4.25 15.74 0.86
C HIS A 11 -4.70 14.45 0.12
N PRO A 12 -5.72 13.73 0.62
CA PRO A 12 -6.12 12.44 0.05
C PRO A 12 -6.58 12.53 -1.41
N ASP A 13 -7.15 13.67 -1.83
CA ASP A 13 -7.60 13.89 -3.21
C ASP A 13 -6.44 14.06 -4.20
N GLN A 14 -5.25 14.46 -3.72
CA GLN A 14 -4.05 14.62 -4.56
C GLN A 14 -3.15 13.39 -4.53
N SER A 15 -3.68 12.24 -4.11
CA SER A 15 -2.93 10.99 -3.98
C SER A 15 -2.30 10.51 -5.29
N GLU A 16 -2.90 10.82 -6.44
CA GLU A 16 -2.36 10.43 -7.75
C GLU A 16 -1.15 11.27 -8.17
N GLN A 17 -1.05 12.51 -7.66
CA GLN A 17 0.04 13.43 -7.99
C GLN A 17 1.29 13.20 -7.13
N VAL A 18 1.18 12.38 -6.09
CA VAL A 18 2.26 12.10 -5.12
C VAL A 18 3.52 11.61 -5.81
N ASN A 19 3.42 10.66 -6.72
CA ASN A 19 4.60 10.09 -7.39
C ASN A 19 5.36 11.16 -8.19
N SER A 20 4.64 11.99 -8.95
CA SER A 20 5.25 13.08 -9.71
C SER A 20 5.87 14.16 -8.82
N MET A 21 5.28 14.42 -7.66
CA MET A 21 5.86 15.33 -6.66
C MET A 21 7.16 14.78 -6.09
N VAL A 22 7.16 13.49 -5.72
CA VAL A 22 8.33 12.81 -5.16
C VAL A 22 9.47 12.75 -6.17
N GLU A 23 9.19 12.46 -7.44
CA GLU A 23 10.17 12.51 -8.53
C GLU A 23 10.79 13.90 -8.66
N ARG A 24 9.96 14.96 -8.67
CA ARG A 24 10.45 16.35 -8.75
C ARG A 24 11.38 16.70 -7.58
N TYR A 25 11.01 16.34 -6.35
CA TYR A 25 11.85 16.59 -5.18
C TYR A 25 13.14 15.78 -5.23
N THR A 26 13.08 14.53 -5.71
CA THR A 26 14.27 13.68 -5.90
C THR A 26 15.22 14.29 -6.93
N SER A 27 14.72 14.78 -8.07
CA SER A 27 15.53 15.46 -9.07
C SER A 27 16.15 16.74 -8.53
N LEU A 28 15.42 17.52 -7.73
CA LEU A 28 15.93 18.72 -7.09
C LEU A 28 17.10 18.39 -6.14
N ILE A 29 16.93 17.37 -5.30
CA ILE A 29 17.99 16.89 -4.39
C ILE A 29 19.23 16.43 -5.16
N GLN A 30 19.04 15.64 -6.22
CA GLN A 30 20.13 15.15 -7.06
C GLN A 30 20.86 16.30 -7.78
N SER A 31 20.13 17.31 -8.24
CA SER A 31 20.73 18.48 -8.90
C SER A 31 21.62 19.30 -7.95
N GLY A 32 21.28 19.32 -6.66
CA GLY A 32 22.08 19.90 -5.58
C GLY A 32 23.23 19.01 -5.09
N GLY A 33 23.50 17.88 -5.76
CA GLY A 33 24.55 16.92 -5.35
C GLY A 33 24.19 16.05 -4.15
N GLY A 34 22.94 16.08 -3.68
CA GLY A 34 22.44 15.26 -2.59
C GLY A 34 22.03 13.85 -3.04
N ALA A 35 21.79 12.97 -2.05
CA ALA A 35 21.37 11.59 -2.27
C ALA A 35 20.07 11.28 -1.53
N VAL A 36 19.23 10.42 -2.11
CA VAL A 36 18.04 9.87 -1.45
C VAL A 36 18.35 8.44 -1.03
N HIS A 37 18.36 8.21 0.28
CA HIS A 37 18.73 6.92 0.89
C HIS A 37 17.53 5.99 1.02
N ARG A 38 16.37 6.54 1.35
CA ARG A 38 15.14 5.78 1.58
C ARG A 38 13.94 6.59 1.10
N LEU A 39 13.04 5.94 0.39
CA LEU A 39 11.79 6.52 -0.11
C LEU A 39 10.68 5.53 0.15
N GLU A 40 9.73 5.95 0.97
CA GLU A 40 8.64 5.12 1.43
C GLU A 40 7.30 5.83 1.30
N ASP A 41 6.51 5.37 0.33
CA ASP A 41 5.09 5.63 0.28
C ASP A 41 4.33 4.70 1.26
N TRP A 42 3.63 5.26 2.24
CA TRP A 42 2.78 4.54 3.20
C TRP A 42 1.29 4.57 2.82
N GLY A 43 0.95 5.20 1.69
CA GLY A 43 -0.39 5.33 1.17
C GLY A 43 -1.31 6.17 2.06
N ARG A 44 -2.61 5.99 1.85
CA ARG A 44 -3.68 6.72 2.56
C ARG A 44 -3.97 6.07 3.91
N ARG A 45 -3.81 6.84 4.99
CA ARG A 45 -4.04 6.37 6.37
C ARG A 45 -4.95 7.31 7.14
N HIS A 46 -5.68 6.76 8.11
CA HIS A 46 -6.53 7.55 8.98
C HIS A 46 -5.68 8.30 10.02
N MET A 47 -5.90 9.60 10.15
CA MET A 47 -5.23 10.44 11.13
C MET A 47 -5.90 10.30 12.51
N ALA A 48 -5.15 10.49 13.59
CA ALA A 48 -5.71 10.44 14.94
C ALA A 48 -6.73 11.57 15.20
N TYR A 49 -6.58 12.70 14.51
CA TYR A 49 -7.45 13.86 14.60
C TYR A 49 -7.55 14.55 13.23
N PRO A 50 -8.66 15.26 12.95
CA PRO A 50 -8.83 15.92 11.68
C PRO A 50 -7.92 17.15 11.55
N ILE A 51 -7.30 17.31 10.39
CA ILE A 51 -6.59 18.54 9.99
C ILE A 51 -7.39 19.13 8.83
N ASN A 52 -7.74 20.41 8.89
CA ASN A 52 -8.58 21.07 7.86
C ASN A 52 -9.87 20.31 7.53
N LYS A 53 -10.51 19.68 8.54
CA LYS A 53 -11.72 18.83 8.43
C LYS A 53 -11.54 17.51 7.67
N ILE A 54 -10.31 17.10 7.40
CA ILE A 54 -9.99 15.86 6.71
C ILE A 54 -9.49 14.83 7.72
N HIS A 55 -9.94 13.59 7.59
CA HIS A 55 -9.61 12.48 8.50
C HIS A 55 -8.57 11.50 7.94
N LYS A 56 -8.27 11.56 6.64
CA LYS A 56 -7.31 10.67 5.97
C LYS A 56 -6.24 11.52 5.28
N ALA A 57 -4.99 11.08 5.34
CA ALA A 57 -3.90 11.72 4.61
C ALA A 57 -3.06 10.65 3.92
N HIS A 58 -2.42 11.02 2.82
CA HIS A 58 -1.42 10.20 2.17
C HIS A 58 -0.06 10.50 2.80
N TYR A 59 0.59 9.47 3.34
CA TYR A 59 1.86 9.60 4.07
C TYR A 59 3.05 9.21 3.20
N ILE A 60 4.05 10.08 3.17
CA ILE A 60 5.31 9.84 2.47
C ILE A 60 6.44 10.07 3.44
N LEU A 61 7.39 9.14 3.46
CA LEU A 61 8.63 9.25 4.22
C LEU A 61 9.82 9.24 3.26
N MET A 62 10.73 10.17 3.46
CA MET A 62 11.94 10.30 2.66
C MET A 62 13.16 10.54 3.57
N ASN A 63 14.22 9.76 3.39
CA ASN A 63 15.51 10.01 4.01
C ASN A 63 16.47 10.52 2.95
N ILE A 64 16.99 11.72 3.20
CA ILE A 64 17.82 12.44 2.25
C ILE A 64 19.13 12.84 2.89
N GLU A 65 20.12 13.03 2.04
CA GLU A 65 21.36 13.68 2.33
C GLU A 65 21.46 14.90 1.43
N CYS A 66 21.49 16.09 2.03
CA CYS A 66 21.58 17.34 1.29
C CYS A 66 22.33 18.41 2.09
N ASP A 67 22.67 19.49 1.39
CA ASP A 67 23.15 20.71 2.02
C ASP A 67 21.98 21.62 2.44
N ASN A 68 22.27 22.59 3.32
CA ASN A 68 21.21 23.43 3.90
C ASN A 68 20.50 24.30 2.85
N GLU A 69 21.18 24.74 1.80
CA GLU A 69 20.58 25.56 0.73
C GLU A 69 19.42 24.82 0.04
N ILE A 70 19.66 23.55 -0.30
CA ILE A 70 18.64 22.67 -0.91
C ILE A 70 17.52 22.36 0.09
N LEU A 71 17.84 22.22 1.37
CA LEU A 71 16.83 22.01 2.41
C LEU A 71 15.88 23.21 2.53
N ASP A 72 16.42 24.44 2.47
CA ASP A 72 15.63 25.67 2.54
C ASP A 72 14.73 25.80 1.31
N GLU A 73 15.23 25.45 0.12
CA GLU A 73 14.42 25.41 -1.11
C GLU A 73 13.31 24.35 -1.04
N LEU A 74 13.61 23.15 -0.51
CA LEU A 74 12.59 22.12 -0.28
C LEU A 74 11.51 22.60 0.71
N SER A 75 11.92 23.21 1.83
CA SER A 75 10.98 23.74 2.83
C SER A 75 10.10 24.84 2.23
N HIS A 76 10.67 25.69 1.38
CA HIS A 76 9.92 26.68 0.62
C HIS A 76 8.88 25.98 -0.28
N ASN A 77 9.31 25.04 -1.11
CA ASN A 77 8.43 24.30 -2.02
C ASN A 77 7.31 23.53 -1.31
N PHE A 78 7.56 22.99 -0.11
CA PHE A 78 6.52 22.34 0.69
C PHE A 78 5.47 23.34 1.17
N ARG A 79 5.91 24.51 1.63
CA ARG A 79 5.03 25.56 2.16
C ARG A 79 4.13 26.18 1.09
N PHE A 80 4.60 26.30 -0.14
CA PHE A 80 3.82 26.88 -1.25
C PHE A 80 2.95 25.86 -1.99
N ASN A 81 3.05 24.58 -1.64
CA ASN A 81 2.25 23.54 -2.25
C ASN A 81 1.01 23.24 -1.41
N ASP A 82 -0.16 23.68 -1.89
CA ASP A 82 -1.44 23.48 -1.21
C ASP A 82 -1.83 22.00 -1.04
N ALA A 83 -1.21 21.09 -1.80
CA ALA A 83 -1.44 19.65 -1.63
C ALA A 83 -0.82 19.11 -0.34
N ILE A 84 0.23 19.77 0.19
CA ILE A 84 0.92 19.35 1.41
C ILE A 84 0.24 20.02 2.61
N MET A 85 -0.33 19.19 3.48
CA MET A 85 -1.03 19.67 4.68
C MET A 85 -0.06 19.92 5.84
N ARG A 86 0.96 19.09 5.94
CA ARG A 86 1.98 19.17 6.99
C ARG A 86 3.25 18.46 6.57
N GLU A 87 4.36 19.10 6.84
CA GLU A 87 5.71 18.55 6.74
C GLU A 87 6.37 18.45 8.12
N LEU A 88 7.25 17.48 8.29
CA LEU A 88 8.12 17.36 9.43
C LEU A 88 9.52 17.02 8.94
N VAL A 89 10.48 17.90 9.22
CA VAL A 89 11.88 17.73 8.88
C VAL A 89 12.68 17.46 10.16
N ILE A 90 13.34 16.31 10.21
CA ILE A 90 14.15 15.89 11.36
C ILE A 90 15.59 15.70 10.91
N ARG A 91 16.53 16.34 11.60
CA ARG A 91 17.95 16.08 11.38
C ARG A 91 18.35 14.73 11.96
N ARG A 92 19.04 13.91 11.18
CA ARG A 92 19.58 12.61 11.60
C ARG A 92 21.10 12.65 11.69
N LYS A 93 21.65 11.72 12.48
CA LYS A 93 23.10 11.55 12.63
C LYS A 93 23.69 10.72 11.49
N GLU A 94 22.92 9.77 10.98
CA GLU A 94 23.35 8.76 10.00
C GLU A 94 22.28 8.58 8.92
N ALA A 95 22.68 8.00 7.78
CA ALA A 95 21.79 7.60 6.70
C ALA A 95 21.03 6.33 7.10
N ILE A 96 19.74 6.47 7.43
CA ILE A 96 18.86 5.34 7.73
C ILE A 96 18.34 4.78 6.41
N THR A 97 18.82 3.59 6.04
CA THR A 97 18.44 2.86 4.82
C THR A 97 17.47 1.71 5.08
N GLU A 98 17.33 1.28 6.34
CA GLU A 98 16.46 0.19 6.73
C GLU A 98 14.98 0.54 6.52
N PRO A 99 14.11 -0.42 6.17
CA PRO A 99 12.68 -0.15 6.02
C PRO A 99 12.06 0.26 7.35
N SER A 100 11.13 1.22 7.32
CA SER A 100 10.43 1.64 8.53
C SER A 100 9.51 0.54 9.07
N PRO A 101 9.29 0.48 10.40
CA PRO A 101 8.38 -0.50 11.00
C PRO A 101 6.96 -0.39 10.45
N MET A 102 6.55 0.78 9.94
CA MET A 102 5.23 0.96 9.33
C MET A 102 5.10 0.23 7.97
N LYS A 103 6.14 0.26 7.12
CA LYS A 103 6.15 -0.57 5.90
C LYS A 103 6.27 -2.05 6.20
N SER A 104 7.05 -2.42 7.21
CA SER A 104 7.15 -3.82 7.64
C SER A 104 5.83 -4.36 8.20
N SER A 105 5.06 -3.52 8.91
CA SER A 105 3.74 -3.89 9.44
C SER A 105 2.71 -4.10 8.33
N GLU A 106 2.67 -3.21 7.34
CA GLU A 106 1.78 -3.35 6.19
C GLU A 106 2.12 -4.61 5.37
N ASN A 107 3.40 -4.91 5.19
CA ASN A 107 3.80 -6.14 4.51
C ASN A 107 3.31 -7.37 5.29
N LYS A 108 3.46 -7.38 6.61
CA LYS A 108 3.00 -8.48 7.49
C LYS A 108 1.48 -8.67 7.47
N GLU A 109 0.71 -7.58 7.46
CA GLU A 109 -0.75 -7.63 7.35
C GLU A 109 -1.23 -8.04 5.95
N ARG A 110 -0.54 -7.61 4.88
CA ARG A 110 -0.83 -8.05 3.51
C ARG A 110 -0.55 -9.54 3.34
N TYR A 111 0.58 -10.04 3.85
CA TYR A 111 0.88 -11.47 3.85
C TYR A 111 -0.15 -12.29 4.63
N ALA A 112 -0.60 -11.81 5.80
CA ALA A 112 -1.62 -12.49 6.59
C ALA A 112 -2.99 -12.54 5.90
N LYS A 113 -3.39 -11.47 5.20
CA LYS A 113 -4.65 -11.46 4.43
C LYS A 113 -4.59 -12.29 3.15
N GLN A 114 -3.40 -12.38 2.54
CA GLN A 114 -3.21 -13.15 1.33
C GLN A 114 -3.23 -14.66 1.61
N SER A 115 -2.70 -15.11 2.76
CA SER A 115 -2.81 -16.52 3.19
C SER A 115 -4.25 -16.93 3.46
N ASP A 116 -5.01 -16.10 4.19
CA ASP A 116 -6.44 -16.35 4.48
C ASP A 116 -7.29 -16.48 3.21
N SER A 117 -7.06 -15.61 2.21
CA SER A 117 -7.79 -15.64 0.94
C SER A 117 -7.45 -16.85 0.06
N SER A 118 -6.25 -17.42 0.17
CA SER A 118 -5.88 -18.65 -0.52
C SER A 118 -6.44 -19.89 0.18
N GLU A 119 -6.56 -19.89 1.50
CA GLU A 119 -7.22 -20.97 2.26
C GLU A 119 -8.74 -20.98 1.99
N GLU A 120 -9.40 -19.82 1.87
CA GLU A 120 -10.82 -19.76 1.47
C GLU A 120 -11.06 -20.26 0.03
N ALA A 121 -10.15 -19.99 -0.92
CA ALA A 121 -10.27 -20.46 -2.31
C ALA A 121 -9.97 -21.96 -2.47
N GLU A 122 -9.12 -22.54 -1.62
CA GLU A 122 -8.88 -23.99 -1.59
C GLU A 122 -10.06 -24.74 -0.94
N VAL A 123 -10.76 -24.15 0.03
CA VAL A 123 -11.95 -24.78 0.66
C VAL A 123 -13.15 -24.80 -0.31
N ASP A 124 -13.37 -23.74 -1.09
CA ASP A 124 -14.48 -23.64 -2.06
C ASP A 124 -14.33 -24.64 -3.24
N THR A 125 -13.09 -24.93 -3.65
CA THR A 125 -12.80 -25.92 -4.70
C THR A 125 -12.93 -27.37 -4.22
N VAL A 126 -12.70 -27.62 -2.92
CA VAL A 126 -12.87 -28.95 -2.32
C VAL A 126 -14.35 -29.22 -2.02
N GLU A 127 -15.14 -28.23 -1.58
CA GLU A 127 -16.60 -28.38 -1.44
C GLU A 127 -17.31 -28.57 -2.78
N ALA A 128 -16.91 -27.84 -3.84
CA ALA A 128 -17.49 -28.00 -5.18
C ALA A 128 -17.16 -29.36 -5.83
N SER A 129 -16.02 -29.97 -5.48
CA SER A 129 -15.68 -31.32 -5.96
C SER A 129 -16.39 -32.42 -5.18
N ALA A 130 -16.73 -32.19 -3.90
CA ALA A 130 -17.42 -33.18 -3.05
C ALA A 130 -18.93 -33.28 -3.35
N THR A 131 -19.57 -32.20 -3.82
CA THR A 131 -20.99 -32.23 -4.18
C THR A 131 -21.29 -32.96 -5.49
N VAL A 132 -20.30 -33.11 -6.38
CA VAL A 132 -20.47 -33.77 -7.69
C VAL A 132 -20.39 -35.30 -7.57
N GLU A 133 -19.73 -35.82 -6.52
CA GLU A 133 -19.62 -37.27 -6.29
C GLU A 133 -20.87 -37.86 -5.61
N ASP A 134 -21.59 -37.09 -4.78
CA ASP A 134 -22.78 -37.57 -4.03
C ASP A 134 -24.05 -37.65 -4.91
N GLU A 135 -24.17 -36.81 -5.95
CA GLU A 135 -25.32 -36.84 -6.87
C GLU A 135 -25.28 -38.03 -7.87
N ALA A 136 -24.12 -38.65 -8.08
CA ALA A 136 -23.96 -39.76 -9.02
C ALA A 136 -24.37 -41.14 -8.44
N GLU A 137 -24.45 -41.30 -7.11
CA GLU A 137 -24.81 -42.59 -6.48
C GLU A 137 -26.33 -42.79 -6.28
N VAL A 138 -27.16 -41.73 -6.42
CA VAL A 138 -28.60 -41.82 -6.09
C VAL A 138 -29.46 -42.35 -7.25
N GLU A 139 -29.00 -42.34 -8.50
CA GLU A 139 -29.84 -42.72 -9.67
C GLU A 139 -29.92 -44.23 -10.02
N VAL A 140 -29.31 -45.16 -9.28
CA VAL A 140 -29.24 -46.59 -9.71
C VAL A 140 -30.25 -47.53 -8.99
N LYS A 141 -31.31 -47.02 -8.35
CA LYS A 141 -32.36 -47.91 -7.77
C LYS A 141 -33.80 -47.48 -8.06
N GLY A 142 -34.35 -48.08 -9.12
CA GLY A 142 -35.76 -48.11 -9.48
C GLY A 142 -35.87 -47.92 -11.00
N SER A 143 -36.29 -48.88 -11.82
CA SER A 143 -37.33 -49.87 -11.63
C SER A 143 -37.17 -51.03 -12.61
N ASP A 144 -37.30 -52.25 -12.07
CA ASP A 144 -37.58 -53.49 -12.79
C ASP A 144 -39.02 -53.49 -13.36
N ALA A 145 -39.19 -54.29 -14.41
CA ALA A 145 -40.42 -54.93 -14.90
C ALA A 145 -41.36 -54.21 -15.91
N GLU A 146 -41.43 -54.90 -17.07
CA GLU A 146 -42.65 -55.30 -17.80
C GLU A 146 -42.93 -54.65 -19.17
N SER A 147 -42.30 -55.28 -20.18
CA SER A 147 -42.83 -55.76 -21.47
C SER A 147 -44.14 -55.20 -22.05
N GLY A 148 -44.12 -54.93 -23.36
CA GLY A 148 -45.32 -54.93 -24.21
C GLY A 148 -45.05 -54.51 -25.66
N GLU A 149 -45.29 -55.45 -26.58
CA GLU A 149 -45.17 -55.43 -28.05
C GLU A 149 -45.95 -54.35 -28.83
N GLU A 150 -45.49 -54.16 -30.10
CA GLU A 150 -46.26 -53.82 -31.33
C GLU A 150 -47.03 -52.47 -31.39
N GLN A 151 -47.07 -51.69 -32.47
CA GLN A 151 -46.83 -51.84 -33.91
C GLN A 151 -46.55 -50.45 -34.50
#